data_AF-A0A094A237-F1
#
_entry.id   AF-A0A094A237-F1
#
_cell.length_a   1.000
_cell.length_b   1.000
_cell.length_c   1.000
_cell.angle_alpha   90.00
_cell.angle_beta   90.00
_cell.angle_gamma   90.00
#
_symmetry.space_group_name_H-M   'P 1'
#
loop_
_entity.id
_entity.type
_entity.pdbx_description
1 polymer ?
#
loop_
_entity_poly.entity_id
_entity_poly.type
_entity_poly.pdbx_seq_one_letter_code
_entity_poly.pdbx_strand_id
1 'polypeptide(L)'
;MGMDREKLDDALELLCVMNVNSFRITDSSGEDIGIGFDPLLGMANHSCAPNASLEFDGRCAILTALTHIEKGEEITISYIDTTQPRAARQAFLKEHYYFTCACPACSTSSTPPSAVKHGS
;
A
#
# COMPACT_ATOMS: atom_id res chain seq x y z
N MET A 1 30.41 -9.26 -24.13
CA MET A 1 29.94 -9.43 -22.74
C MET A 1 28.42 -9.58 -22.80
N GLY A 2 27.93 -10.82 -22.79
CA GLY A 2 26.50 -11.09 -22.67
C GLY A 2 26.16 -11.25 -21.19
N MET A 3 25.03 -10.71 -20.75
CA MET A 3 24.52 -10.98 -19.42
C MET A 3 24.10 -12.46 -19.36
N ASP A 4 24.55 -13.16 -18.33
CA ASP A 4 24.22 -14.56 -18.08
C ASP A 4 22.71 -14.71 -17.90
N ARG A 5 22.10 -15.76 -18.46
CA ARG A 5 20.64 -15.94 -18.43
C ARG A 5 20.13 -16.11 -17.00
N GLU A 6 20.89 -16.82 -16.17
CA GLU A 6 20.59 -16.98 -14.74
C GLU A 6 20.57 -15.63 -14.03
N LYS A 7 21.56 -14.76 -14.28
CA LYS A 7 21.61 -13.41 -13.70
C LYS A 7 20.49 -12.51 -14.20
N LEU A 8 20.03 -12.70 -15.43
CA LEU A 8 18.87 -11.98 -15.95
C LEU A 8 17.59 -12.43 -15.22
N ASP A 9 17.42 -13.73 -15.00
CA ASP A 9 16.26 -14.27 -14.29
C ASP A 9 16.23 -13.79 -12.83
N ASP A 10 17.37 -13.82 -12.13
CA ASP A 10 17.51 -13.27 -10.77
C ASP A 10 17.17 -11.77 -10.71
N ALA A 11 17.67 -11.00 -11.68
CA ALA A 11 17.40 -9.57 -11.74
C ALA A 11 15.91 -9.28 -11.97
N LEU A 12 15.24 -10.06 -12.83
CA LEU A 12 13.81 -9.94 -13.06
C LEU A 12 13.00 -10.29 -11.81
N GLU A 13 13.39 -11.34 -11.08
CA GLU A 13 12.74 -11.70 -9.82
C GLU A 13 12.88 -10.58 -8.79
N LEU A 14 14.09 -10.05 -8.59
CA LEU A 14 14.32 -8.94 -7.66
C LEU A 14 13.53 -7.69 -8.05
N LEU A 15 13.44 -7.37 -9.34
CA LEU A 15 12.63 -6.24 -9.82
C LEU A 15 11.15 -6.45 -9.51
N CYS A 16 10.62 -7.66 -9.70
CA CYS A 16 9.24 -8.00 -9.32
C CYS A 16 9.01 -7.84 -7.81
N VAL A 17 9.93 -8.34 -6.98
CA VAL A 17 9.87 -8.21 -5.52
C VAL A 17 9.86 -6.73 -5.14
N MET A 18 10.80 -5.94 -5.66
CA MET A 18 10.86 -4.51 -5.38
C MET A 18 9.60 -3.78 -5.83
N ASN A 19 9.02 -4.12 -6.98
CA ASN A 19 7.85 -3.45 -7.53
C ASN A 19 6.61 -3.53 -6.62
N VAL A 20 6.42 -4.64 -5.89
CA VAL A 20 5.25 -4.83 -5.02
C VAL A 20 5.53 -4.65 -3.53
N ASN A 21 6.79 -4.57 -3.11
CA ASN A 21 7.19 -4.43 -1.70
C ASN A 21 7.87 -3.08 -1.38
N SER A 22 8.09 -2.21 -2.36
CA SER A 22 8.68 -0.90 -2.08
C SER A 22 7.63 0.11 -1.63
N PHE A 23 8.07 1.05 -0.80
CA PHE A 23 7.26 2.10 -0.19
C PHE A 23 7.59 3.45 -0.82
N ARG A 24 6.57 4.28 -1.02
CA ARG A 24 6.79 5.70 -1.28
C ARG A 24 7.24 6.37 0.02
N ILE A 25 8.36 7.07 -0.04
CA ILE A 25 8.85 7.91 1.05
C ILE A 25 8.31 9.30 0.80
N THR A 26 7.55 9.81 1.75
CA THR A 26 7.02 11.17 1.71
C THR A 26 7.70 12.04 2.74
N ASP A 27 7.85 13.33 2.45
CA ASP A 27 8.27 14.29 3.45
C ASP A 27 7.11 14.68 4.40
N SER A 28 7.38 15.60 5.33
CA SER A 28 6.38 16.10 6.29
C SER A 28 5.19 16.84 5.66
N SER A 29 5.31 17.25 4.39
CA SER A 29 4.22 17.86 3.63
C SER A 29 3.39 16.84 2.83
N GLY A 30 3.81 15.57 2.81
CA GLY A 30 3.18 14.49 2.05
C GLY A 30 3.66 14.39 0.61
N GLU A 31 4.69 15.14 0.22
CA GLU A 31 5.27 15.10 -1.13
C GLU A 31 6.17 13.87 -1.31
N ASP A 32 6.11 13.22 -2.47
CA ASP A 32 6.92 12.05 -2.81
C ASP A 32 8.38 12.48 -3.06
N ILE A 33 9.29 11.94 -2.25
CA ILE A 33 10.73 12.23 -2.34
C ILE A 33 11.57 11.00 -2.70
N GLY A 34 10.95 9.84 -2.89
CA GLY A 34 11.65 8.63 -3.32
C GLY A 34 10.98 7.32 -2.92
N ILE A 35 11.75 6.24 -3.12
CA ILE A 35 11.30 4.87 -2.89
C ILE A 35 12.20 4.23 -1.82
N GLY A 36 11.57 3.62 -0.82
CA GLY A 36 12.23 2.82 0.21
C GLY A 36 11.92 1.33 0.02
N PHE A 37 12.90 0.48 0.31
CA PHE A 37 12.71 -0.96 0.35
C PHE A 37 13.20 -1.49 1.69
N ASP A 38 12.29 -2.08 2.45
CA ASP A 38 12.57 -2.73 3.73
C ASP A 38 11.81 -4.06 3.76
N PRO A 39 12.50 -5.22 3.73
CA PRO A 39 11.86 -6.53 3.71
C PRO A 39 10.94 -6.81 4.90
N LEU A 40 11.21 -6.23 6.07
CA LEU A 40 10.37 -6.42 7.25
C LEU A 40 9.07 -5.63 7.12
N LEU A 41 9.14 -4.39 6.66
CA LEU A 41 7.94 -3.60 6.38
C LEU A 41 7.13 -4.18 5.22
N GLY A 42 7.80 -4.76 4.21
CA GLY A 42 7.18 -5.45 3.08
C GLY A 42 6.23 -6.58 3.47
N MET A 43 6.32 -7.09 4.71
CA MET A 43 5.42 -8.10 5.25
C MET A 43 4.04 -7.55 5.63
N ALA A 44 3.88 -6.24 5.83
CA ALA A 44 2.63 -5.63 6.26
C ALA A 44 1.63 -5.62 5.09
N ASN A 45 0.55 -6.40 5.21
CA ASN A 45 -0.47 -6.50 4.17
C ASN A 45 -1.39 -5.27 4.08
N HIS A 46 -2.12 -5.17 2.98
CA HIS A 46 -3.06 -4.09 2.74
C HIS A 46 -4.43 -4.29 3.42
N SER A 47 -4.95 -3.22 4.01
CA SER A 47 -6.38 -3.04 4.27
C SER A 47 -6.82 -1.63 3.87
N CYS A 48 -8.01 -1.48 3.25
CA CYS A 48 -8.62 -0.16 3.05
C CYS A 48 -9.16 0.46 4.36
N ALA A 49 -9.18 -0.33 5.45
CA ALA A 49 -9.39 0.12 6.82
C ALA A 49 -8.23 -0.41 7.67
N PRO A 50 -7.03 0.19 7.55
CA PRO A 50 -5.83 -0.30 8.20
C PRO A 50 -5.87 -0.09 9.72
N ASN A 51 -5.14 -0.92 10.47
CA ASN A 51 -4.95 -0.75 11.91
C ASN A 51 -3.59 -0.13 12.27
N ALA A 52 -2.73 0.14 11.28
CA ALA A 52 -1.50 0.92 11.43
C ALA A 52 -1.27 1.91 10.26
N SER A 53 -0.58 3.01 10.54
CA SER A 53 -0.03 3.93 9.54
C SER A 53 1.48 3.78 9.42
N LEU A 54 1.99 3.97 8.20
CA LEU A 54 3.42 4.02 7.91
C LEU A 54 3.78 5.44 7.48
N GLU A 55 4.70 6.06 8.21
CA GLU A 55 5.24 7.39 7.94
C GLU A 55 6.76 7.31 7.84
N PHE A 56 7.37 8.31 7.18
CA PHE A 56 8.81 8.39 7.05
C PHE A 56 9.34 9.71 7.64
N ASP A 57 10.37 9.61 8.48
CA ASP A 57 11.23 10.72 8.88
C ASP A 57 12.60 10.54 8.20
N GLY A 58 12.74 11.12 7.02
CA GLY A 58 13.87 10.89 6.14
C GLY A 58 13.99 9.43 5.73
N ARG A 59 14.98 8.71 6.30
CA ARG A 59 15.21 7.27 6.05
C ARG A 59 14.67 6.37 7.16
N CYS A 60 14.03 6.95 8.18
CA CYS A 60 13.45 6.22 9.29
C CYS A 60 11.98 5.92 8.98
N ALA A 61 11.60 4.66 8.96
CA ALA A 61 10.20 4.25 8.88
C ALA A 61 9.58 4.20 10.27
N ILE A 62 8.41 4.80 10.42
CA ILE A 62 7.66 4.86 11.67
C ILE A 62 6.31 4.18 11.43
N LEU A 63 6.12 3.02 12.04
CA LEU A 63 4.87 2.26 11.99
C LEU A 63 4.08 2.51 13.28
N THR A 64 2.94 3.19 13.16
CA THR A 64 2.12 3.63 14.30
C THR A 64 0.77 2.90 14.29
N ALA A 65 0.40 2.29 15.41
CA ALA A 65 -0.93 1.70 15.55
C ALA A 65 -2.01 2.80 15.55
N LEU A 66 -3.03 2.64 14.72
CA LEU A 66 -4.20 3.54 14.62
C LEU A 66 -5.34 3.08 15.54
N THR A 67 -5.36 1.80 15.88
CA THR A 67 -6.32 1.18 16.80
C THR A 67 -5.61 0.27 17.79
N HIS A 68 -6.31 -0.21 18.80
CA HIS A 68 -5.83 -1.34 19.58
C HIS A 68 -5.61 -2.56 18.66
N ILE A 69 -4.48 -3.25 18.82
CA ILE A 69 -4.13 -4.46 18.04
C ILE A 69 -3.97 -5.61 19.03
N GLU A 70 -4.81 -6.63 18.91
CA GLU A 70 -4.76 -7.79 19.80
C GLU A 70 -3.60 -8.74 19.47
N LYS A 71 -3.21 -9.58 20.43
CA LYS A 71 -2.19 -10.60 20.19
C LYS A 71 -2.68 -11.58 19.12
N GLY A 72 -1.92 -11.67 18.02
CA GLY A 72 -2.24 -12.54 16.89
C GLY A 72 -3.12 -11.87 15.83
N GLU A 73 -3.54 -10.62 16.04
CA GLU A 73 -4.14 -9.80 15.00
C GLU A 73 -3.07 -9.38 13.99
N GLU A 74 -3.44 -9.39 12.71
CA GLU A 74 -2.56 -8.97 11.63
C GLU A 74 -2.39 -7.44 11.62
N ILE A 75 -1.15 -6.98 11.49
CA ILE A 75 -0.86 -5.57 11.26
C ILE A 75 -1.05 -5.27 9.77
N THR A 76 -1.94 -4.34 9.46
CA THR A 76 -2.25 -3.92 8.09
C THR A 76 -2.04 -2.42 7.91
N ILE A 77 -1.54 -2.04 6.75
CA ILE A 77 -1.35 -0.65 6.31
C ILE A 77 -2.18 -0.38 5.05
N SER A 78 -2.28 0.89 4.64
CA SER A 78 -2.82 1.20 3.31
C SER A 78 -1.71 1.33 2.28
N TYR A 79 -1.85 0.69 1.12
CA TYR A 79 -0.94 0.87 -0.03
C TYR A 79 -1.38 2.02 -0.94
N ILE A 80 -2.61 2.51 -0.73
CA ILE A 80 -3.32 3.40 -1.63
C ILE A 80 -4.03 4.51 -0.85
N ASP A 81 -4.51 5.52 -1.57
CA ASP A 81 -5.45 6.50 -1.05
C ASP A 81 -6.82 5.84 -0.80
N THR A 82 -7.19 5.71 0.47
CA THR A 82 -8.45 5.09 0.90
C THR A 82 -9.67 5.99 0.71
N THR A 83 -9.48 7.28 0.41
CA THR A 83 -10.55 8.23 0.14
C THR A 83 -11.19 8.02 -1.24
N GLN A 84 -10.47 7.34 -2.15
CA GLN A 84 -10.97 7.01 -3.48
C GLN A 84 -12.17 6.05 -3.44
N PRO A 85 -13.07 6.08 -4.44
CA PRO A 85 -14.17 5.12 -4.53
C PRO A 85 -13.68 3.67 -4.57
N ARG A 86 -14.45 2.75 -3.97
CA ARG A 86 -14.11 1.32 -3.90
C ARG A 86 -13.69 0.72 -5.24
N ALA A 87 -14.39 1.06 -6.33
CA ALA A 87 -14.07 0.55 -7.66
C ALA A 87 -12.67 0.97 -8.12
N ALA A 88 -12.29 2.23 -7.89
CA ALA A 88 -10.96 2.75 -8.21
C ALA A 88 -9.88 2.07 -7.36
N ARG A 89 -10.12 1.91 -6.06
CA ARG A 89 -9.22 1.18 -5.15
C ARG A 89 -8.96 -0.26 -5.60
N GLN A 90 -10.02 -0.99 -5.93
CA GLN A 90 -9.93 -2.39 -6.40
C GLN A 90 -9.22 -2.50 -7.75
N ALA A 91 -9.50 -1.59 -8.68
CA ALA A 91 -8.81 -1.56 -9.98
C ALA A 91 -7.30 -1.35 -9.78
N PHE A 92 -6.91 -0.35 -8.98
CA PHE A 92 -5.51 -0.04 -8.70
C PHE A 92 -4.79 -1.22 -8.03
N LEU A 93 -5.37 -1.82 -6.99
CA LEU A 93 -4.76 -2.96 -6.29
C LEU A 93 -4.61 -4.18 -7.21
N LYS A 94 -5.58 -4.43 -8.09
CA LYS A 94 -5.50 -5.53 -9.05
C LYS A 94 -4.44 -5.28 -10.13
N GLU A 95 -4.27 -4.05 -10.56
CA GLU A 95 -3.30 -3.66 -11.60
C GLU A 95 -1.86 -3.65 -11.08
N HIS A 96 -1.63 -3.10 -9.88
CA HIS A 96 -0.28 -2.86 -9.36
C HIS A 96 0.19 -3.91 -8.33
N TYR A 97 -0.73 -4.56 -7.62
CA TYR A 97 -0.41 -5.54 -6.57
C TYR A 97 -1.02 -6.92 -6.84
N TYR A 98 -1.76 -7.08 -7.95
CA TYR A 98 -2.26 -8.37 -8.44
C TYR A 98 -3.20 -9.12 -7.48
N PHE A 99 -3.89 -8.41 -6.57
CA PHE A 99 -4.88 -9.00 -5.66
C PHE A 99 -6.20 -8.22 -5.63
N THR A 100 -7.25 -8.85 -5.10
CA THR A 100 -8.55 -8.22 -4.82
C THR A 100 -8.70 -8.06 -3.31
N CYS A 101 -8.92 -6.83 -2.84
CA CYS A 101 -9.01 -6.57 -1.40
C CYS A 101 -10.36 -7.04 -0.84
N ALA A 102 -10.33 -7.84 0.24
CA ALA A 102 -11.51 -8.34 0.93
C ALA A 102 -11.66 -7.78 2.36
N CYS A 103 -10.94 -6.70 2.69
CA CYS A 103 -10.99 -6.08 4.02
C CYS A 103 -12.42 -5.61 4.40
N PRO A 104 -12.70 -5.27 5.67
CA PRO A 104 -14.03 -4.85 6.11
C PRO A 104 -14.62 -3.69 5.28
N ALA A 105 -13.83 -2.68 4.93
CA ALA A 105 -14.26 -1.56 4.08
C ALA A 105 -14.55 -1.95 2.61
N CYS A 106 -14.04 -3.10 2.17
CA CYS A 106 -14.37 -3.72 0.89
C CYS A 106 -15.30 -4.93 1.02
N SER A 107 -15.78 -5.26 2.22
CA SER A 107 -16.80 -6.28 2.40
C SER A 107 -18.17 -5.64 2.61
N THR A 108 -18.22 -4.40 3.10
CA THR A 108 -19.45 -3.63 3.19
C THR A 108 -19.83 -3.04 1.83
N SER A 109 -21.06 -3.30 1.38
CA SER A 109 -21.65 -2.66 0.21
C SER A 109 -22.11 -1.24 0.57
N SER A 110 -21.19 -0.31 0.81
CA SER A 110 -21.57 1.08 1.02
C SER A 110 -21.86 1.74 -0.33
N THR A 111 -23.15 1.97 -0.62
CA THR A 111 -23.60 2.93 -1.64
C THR A 111 -22.82 4.24 -1.46
N PRO A 112 -22.22 4.81 -2.52
CA PRO A 112 -21.51 6.07 -2.39
C PRO A 112 -22.47 7.15 -1.84
N PRO A 113 -22.03 8.02 -0.92
CA PRO A 113 -22.83 9.18 -0.55
C PRO A 113 -23.07 10.01 -1.82
N SER A 114 -24.34 10.30 -2.11
CA SER A 114 -24.76 11.14 -3.23
C SER A 114 -23.89 12.40 -3.29
N ALA A 115 -23.32 12.67 -4.46
CA ALA A 115 -22.52 13.86 -4.72
C ALA A 115 -23.24 15.11 -4.19
N VAL A 116 -22.63 15.79 -3.21
CA VAL A 116 -23.06 17.12 -2.78
C VAL A 116 -22.82 18.06 -3.96
N LYS A 117 -23.91 18.40 -4.66
CA LYS A 117 -23.88 19.46 -5.66
C LYS A 117 -23.50 20.75 -4.94
N HIS A 118 -22.29 21.25 -5.20
CA HIS A 118 -21.96 22.63 -4.89
C HIS A 118 -22.79 23.49 -5.84
N GLY A 119 -23.77 24.20 -5.27
CA GLY A 119 -24.60 25.15 -6.01
C GLY A 119 -23.73 26.28 -6.56
N SER A 120 -23.96 26.59 -7.83
CA SER A 120 -23.67 27.91 -8.42
C SER A 120 -24.89 28.80 -8.24
#